data_AF-L0KLN8-F1
#
_entry.id   AF-L0KLN8-F1
#
_cell.length_a   1.000
_cell.length_b   1.000
_cell.length_c   1.000
_cell.angle_alpha   90.00
_cell.angle_beta   90.00
_cell.angle_gamma   90.00
#
_symmetry.space_group_name_H-M   'P 1'
#
loop_
_entity.id
_entity.type
_entity.pdbx_description
1 polymer ?
#
loop_
_entity_poly.entity_id
_entity_poly.type
_entity_poly.pdbx_seq_one_letter_code
_entity_poly.pdbx_strand_id
1 'polypeptide(L)'
;MAPSLDKRQIGPIRCGFREDACAGKAGCSLKKNVFSSLDLPSHLDDRARFALWQDIHVAEIWSVEYAISGNVPFQADIEATAIGPLVLGRMAGTIKHASRKTRNIADDGRDGYLLLVNDGDTRLSGVQTGRDYSIGRGEGALVSASEALEMTGGDRNVWTNVVVPREIMENAFAHVEDRLALTIGVDNEALDMLKRYCGFLEAGPALLLPDLVAHATETIVDLIGLATGAKGEIAELAGVRGLRAARLQAILQTMRDNFADPGISAQHIAQRLRLSARYVHDLLQETGSSFAEHILELRLQRAHRMLRDRRNDRMRVSEIALLSGFSDVSYFNRCFRRRFGSTPNAAR
;
A
#
# COMPACT_ATOMS: atom_id res chain seq x y z
N MET A 1 31.40 -28.30 9.90
CA MET A 1 30.27 -29.18 10.31
C MET A 1 30.02 -28.94 11.78
N ALA A 2 28.96 -28.20 12.13
CA ALA A 2 28.48 -28.19 13.51
C ALA A 2 27.58 -29.42 13.71
N PRO A 3 27.60 -30.07 14.89
CA PRO A 3 26.83 -31.28 15.14
C PRO A 3 25.34 -30.98 15.12
N SER A 4 24.56 -31.81 14.42
CA SER A 4 23.10 -31.73 14.42
C SER A 4 22.59 -31.94 15.85
N LEU A 5 21.96 -30.93 16.44
CA LEU A 5 21.30 -31.04 17.74
C LEU A 5 20.13 -32.04 17.64
N ASP A 6 20.06 -32.99 18.58
CA ASP A 6 18.98 -33.99 18.64
C ASP A 6 17.65 -33.31 18.94
N LYS A 7 16.75 -33.30 17.95
CA LYS A 7 15.42 -32.65 17.98
C LYS A 7 14.53 -33.12 19.13
N ARG A 8 14.90 -34.20 19.85
CA ARG A 8 14.14 -34.77 20.98
C ARG A 8 14.34 -34.05 22.33
N GLN A 9 15.32 -33.16 22.47
CA GLN A 9 15.52 -32.36 23.70
C GLN A 9 14.80 -31.00 23.69
N ILE A 10 14.14 -30.66 22.58
CA ILE A 10 13.50 -29.38 22.36
C ILE A 10 12.02 -29.54 22.74
N GLY A 11 11.59 -28.90 23.84
CA GLY A 11 10.17 -28.81 24.19
C GLY A 11 9.34 -28.17 23.07
N PRO A 12 8.00 -28.25 23.10
CA PRO A 12 7.16 -27.75 22.01
C PRO A 12 7.38 -26.24 21.80
N ILE A 13 8.03 -25.88 20.69
CA ILE A 13 8.18 -24.49 20.24
C ILE A 13 6.84 -24.06 19.64
N ARG A 14 6.23 -23.00 20.19
CA ARG A 14 5.02 -22.38 19.61
C ARG A 14 5.38 -21.60 18.34
N CYS A 15 5.70 -22.32 17.27
CA CYS A 15 5.83 -21.72 15.95
C CYS A 15 4.44 -21.66 15.31
N GLY A 16 3.83 -20.46 15.23
CA GLY A 16 2.51 -20.26 14.62
C GLY A 16 2.45 -20.54 13.11
N PHE A 17 3.60 -20.82 12.49
CA PHE A 17 3.72 -21.09 11.05
C PHE A 17 3.25 -22.48 10.62
N ARG A 18 3.01 -23.40 11.57
CA ARG A 18 2.93 -24.85 11.29
C ARG A 18 1.64 -25.42 10.72
N GLU A 19 0.54 -24.66 10.59
CA GLU A 19 -0.72 -25.25 10.09
C GLU A 19 -1.45 -24.47 9.00
N ASP A 20 -1.02 -23.25 8.65
CA ASP A 20 -1.77 -22.40 7.70
C ASP A 20 -0.89 -21.68 6.65
N ALA A 21 0.44 -21.83 6.68
CA ALA A 21 1.35 -21.18 5.72
C ALA A 21 1.42 -21.90 4.35
N CYS A 22 0.29 -22.37 3.82
CA CYS A 22 0.20 -22.83 2.44
C CYS A 22 -0.24 -21.68 1.54
N ALA A 23 0.72 -21.11 0.82
CA ALA A 23 0.42 -20.57 -0.51
C ALA A 23 -0.34 -21.66 -1.29
N GLY A 24 -1.61 -21.38 -1.65
CA GLY A 24 -2.39 -22.22 -2.56
C GLY A 24 -3.62 -22.95 -2.02
N LYS A 25 -4.05 -22.77 -0.75
CA LYS A 25 -5.36 -23.28 -0.31
C LYS A 25 -6.38 -22.16 -0.09
N ALA A 26 -7.46 -22.19 -0.87
CA ALA A 26 -8.63 -21.32 -0.69
C ALA A 26 -9.20 -21.54 0.73
N GLY A 27 -9.04 -20.53 1.60
CA GLY A 27 -9.59 -20.55 2.96
C GLY A 27 -8.63 -20.14 4.09
N CYS A 28 -7.41 -19.71 3.81
CA CYS A 28 -6.45 -19.37 4.87
C CYS A 28 -6.81 -18.03 5.56
N SER A 29 -7.09 -18.06 6.87
CA SER A 29 -7.35 -16.85 7.67
C SER A 29 -6.06 -16.06 7.87
N LEU A 30 -6.09 -14.73 7.71
CA LEU A 30 -4.97 -13.85 8.08
C LEU A 30 -4.66 -13.96 9.58
N LYS A 31 -3.74 -14.85 9.94
CA LYS A 31 -3.07 -14.84 11.25
C LYS A 31 -1.68 -14.22 11.06
N LYS A 32 -1.41 -13.16 11.81
CA LYS A 32 -0.05 -12.66 11.98
C LYS A 32 0.77 -13.75 12.67
N ASN A 33 1.72 -14.32 11.94
CA ASN A 33 2.63 -15.31 12.48
C ASN A 33 3.87 -14.60 12.99
N VAL A 34 4.19 -14.81 14.26
CA VAL A 34 5.37 -14.23 14.92
C VAL A 34 6.30 -15.36 15.33
N PHE A 35 7.59 -15.21 15.05
CA PHE A 35 8.65 -16.10 15.52
C PHE A 35 9.79 -15.26 16.08
N SER A 36 9.99 -15.33 17.39
CA SER A 36 11.04 -14.60 18.09
C SER A 36 12.15 -15.53 18.57
N SER A 37 13.38 -15.02 18.54
CA SER A 37 14.52 -15.64 19.21
C SER A 37 14.31 -15.78 20.73
N LEU A 38 13.40 -15.00 21.33
CA LEU A 38 13.01 -15.12 22.74
C LEU A 38 12.21 -16.40 23.03
N ASP A 39 11.58 -17.00 22.00
CA ASP A 39 10.86 -18.28 22.12
C ASP A 39 11.80 -19.49 22.15
N LEU A 40 13.10 -19.27 21.91
CA LEU A 40 14.12 -20.32 21.93
C LEU A 40 14.59 -20.59 23.36
N PRO A 41 15.04 -21.81 23.67
CA PRO A 41 15.46 -22.16 25.02
C PRO A 41 16.57 -21.22 25.55
N SER A 42 16.30 -20.55 26.67
CA SER A 42 17.17 -19.52 27.24
C SER A 42 18.50 -20.04 27.82
N HIS A 43 18.64 -21.36 27.98
CA HIS A 43 19.85 -21.99 28.48
C HIS A 43 20.91 -22.21 27.38
N LEU A 44 20.53 -22.07 26.11
CA LEU A 44 21.44 -22.17 24.97
C LEU A 44 22.25 -20.89 24.81
N ASP A 45 23.50 -21.02 24.38
CA ASP A 45 24.30 -19.87 23.97
C ASP A 45 23.78 -19.27 22.65
N ASP A 46 24.26 -18.07 22.31
CA ASP A 46 23.80 -17.35 21.12
C ASP A 46 24.05 -18.11 19.81
N ARG A 47 25.12 -18.91 19.74
CA ARG A 47 25.45 -19.69 18.54
C ARG A 47 24.45 -20.84 18.35
N ALA A 48 24.12 -21.56 19.42
CA ALA A 48 23.15 -22.64 19.40
C ALA A 48 21.72 -22.11 19.19
N ARG A 49 21.37 -20.97 19.81
CA ARG A 49 20.08 -20.29 19.56
C ARG A 49 19.98 -19.86 18.10
N PHE A 50 21.02 -19.26 17.53
CA PHE A 50 21.03 -18.89 16.12
C PHE A 50 20.89 -20.08 15.19
N ALA A 51 21.65 -21.17 15.41
CA ALA A 51 21.56 -22.37 14.60
C ALA A 51 20.14 -22.96 14.61
N LEU A 52 19.52 -23.06 15.80
CA LEU A 52 18.16 -23.53 15.94
C LEU A 52 17.15 -22.61 15.24
N TRP A 53 17.32 -21.29 15.38
CA TRP A 53 16.49 -20.31 14.69
C TRP A 53 16.58 -20.44 13.17
N GLN A 54 17.80 -20.61 12.64
CA GLN A 54 18.03 -20.77 11.20
C GLN A 54 17.40 -22.07 10.67
N ASP A 55 17.52 -23.18 11.40
CA ASP A 55 16.90 -24.45 11.04
C ASP A 55 15.37 -24.32 10.97
N ILE A 56 14.75 -23.62 11.94
CA ILE A 56 13.29 -23.37 11.95
C ILE A 56 12.90 -22.46 10.78
N HIS A 57 13.65 -21.39 10.54
CA HIS A 57 13.38 -20.48 9.44
C HIS A 57 13.42 -21.18 8.07
N VAL A 58 14.48 -21.95 7.81
CA VAL A 58 14.65 -22.67 6.54
C VAL A 58 13.53 -23.70 6.35
N ALA A 59 13.16 -24.42 7.41
CA ALA A 59 12.14 -25.46 7.33
C ALA A 59 10.71 -24.91 7.15
N GLU A 60 10.38 -23.77 7.77
CA GLU A 60 8.99 -23.32 7.92
C GLU A 60 8.68 -22.03 7.13
N ILE A 61 9.69 -21.25 6.75
CA ILE A 61 9.49 -19.92 6.14
C ILE A 61 10.11 -19.86 4.75
N TRP A 62 11.44 -19.86 4.68
CA TRP A 62 12.16 -19.63 3.42
C TRP A 62 13.60 -20.13 3.49
N SER A 63 14.07 -20.83 2.44
CA SER A 63 15.44 -21.34 2.38
C SER A 63 16.42 -20.18 2.12
N VAL A 64 17.00 -19.65 3.19
CA VAL A 64 17.94 -18.51 3.19
C VAL A 64 19.02 -18.78 4.23
N GLU A 65 20.26 -18.41 3.91
CA GLU A 65 21.39 -18.48 4.84
C GLU A 65 21.60 -17.14 5.51
N TYR A 66 21.60 -17.12 6.84
CA TYR A 66 21.86 -15.90 7.61
C TYR A 66 23.25 -15.94 8.26
N ALA A 67 23.78 -14.76 8.57
CA ALA A 67 24.86 -14.61 9.53
C ALA A 67 24.53 -13.47 10.49
N ILE A 68 24.89 -13.66 11.75
CA ILE A 68 24.65 -12.71 12.84
C ILE A 68 25.87 -11.84 13.11
N SER A 69 25.67 -10.71 13.79
CA SER A 69 26.79 -9.92 14.30
C SER A 69 27.55 -10.66 15.41
N GLY A 70 28.88 -10.59 15.39
CA GLY A 70 29.73 -11.05 16.49
C GLY A 70 29.93 -10.02 17.60
N ASN A 71 29.42 -8.79 17.41
CA ASN A 71 29.63 -7.67 18.33
C ASN A 71 28.51 -7.51 19.37
N VAL A 72 27.35 -8.12 19.11
CA VAL A 72 26.13 -7.99 19.92
C VAL A 72 25.45 -9.35 20.07
N PRO A 73 24.69 -9.57 21.16
CA PRO A 73 23.99 -10.83 21.37
C PRO A 73 22.99 -11.18 20.26
N PHE A 74 22.74 -12.46 20.08
CA PHE A 74 21.78 -12.94 19.08
C PHE A 74 20.33 -12.55 19.44
N GLN A 75 19.70 -11.83 18.53
CA GLN A 75 18.28 -11.50 18.55
C GLN A 75 17.74 -11.56 17.12
N ALA A 76 16.58 -12.17 16.92
CA ALA A 76 15.88 -12.17 15.64
C ALA A 76 14.37 -12.31 15.88
N ASP A 77 13.59 -11.43 15.29
CA ASP A 77 12.14 -11.37 15.38
C ASP A 77 11.59 -11.30 13.96
N ILE A 78 10.72 -12.26 13.61
CA ILE A 78 10.03 -12.30 12.33
C ILE A 78 8.54 -12.16 12.57
N GLU A 79 7.90 -11.30 11.80
CA GLU A 79 6.46 -11.23 11.69
C GLU A 79 6.07 -11.43 10.23
N ALA A 80 5.00 -12.20 9.98
CA ALA A 80 4.48 -12.41 8.63
C ALA A 80 2.94 -12.36 8.63
N THR A 81 2.38 -11.65 7.66
CA THR A 81 0.95 -11.46 7.46
C THR A 81 0.62 -11.70 5.99
N ALA A 82 -0.19 -12.72 5.69
CA ALA A 82 -0.58 -13.05 4.32
C ALA A 82 -1.78 -12.21 3.85
N ILE A 83 -1.68 -11.44 2.77
CA ILE A 83 -2.78 -10.65 2.19
C ILE A 83 -3.17 -11.28 0.85
N GLY A 84 -4.15 -12.18 0.89
CA GLY A 84 -4.49 -13.00 -0.27
C GLY A 84 -3.26 -13.79 -0.73
N PRO A 85 -2.78 -13.59 -1.98
CA PRO A 85 -1.57 -14.24 -2.47
C PRO A 85 -0.25 -13.55 -2.05
N LEU A 86 -0.32 -12.37 -1.44
CA LEU A 86 0.86 -11.59 -1.02
C LEU A 86 1.27 -11.95 0.41
N VAL A 87 2.54 -11.71 0.76
CA VAL A 87 3.01 -11.79 2.15
C VAL A 87 3.71 -10.49 2.53
N LEU A 88 3.22 -9.86 3.59
CA LEU A 88 3.96 -8.80 4.29
C LEU A 88 4.80 -9.46 5.37
N GLY A 89 6.10 -9.23 5.34
CA GLY A 89 7.02 -9.71 6.36
C GLY A 89 7.77 -8.56 7.01
N ARG A 90 8.10 -8.72 8.29
CA ARG A 90 8.99 -7.84 9.03
C ARG A 90 10.08 -8.68 9.67
N MET A 91 11.32 -8.26 9.51
CA MET A 91 12.46 -8.82 10.22
C MET A 91 13.10 -7.73 11.08
N ALA A 92 13.40 -8.07 12.33
CA ALA A 92 14.17 -7.22 13.23
C ALA A 92 15.19 -8.04 14.00
N GLY A 93 16.40 -7.55 14.19
CA GLY A 93 17.37 -8.25 15.03
C GLY A 93 18.82 -7.93 14.71
N THR A 94 19.69 -8.87 15.08
CA THR A 94 21.15 -8.80 14.91
C THR A 94 21.66 -9.63 13.73
N ILE A 95 20.76 -9.97 12.79
CA ILE A 95 21.09 -10.54 11.50
C ILE A 95 21.81 -9.50 10.67
N LYS A 96 23.07 -9.78 10.32
CA LYS A 96 23.96 -8.88 9.60
C LYS A 96 24.05 -9.20 8.11
N HIS A 97 23.87 -10.47 7.75
CA HIS A 97 23.93 -10.92 6.37
C HIS A 97 22.83 -11.94 6.10
N ALA A 98 22.27 -11.87 4.90
CA ALA A 98 21.32 -12.82 4.36
C ALA A 98 21.76 -13.17 2.93
N SER A 99 21.83 -14.46 2.63
CA SER A 99 22.26 -14.98 1.33
C SER A 99 21.30 -16.06 0.87
N ARG A 100 20.82 -15.93 -0.37
CA ARG A 100 20.10 -16.99 -1.07
C ARG A 100 20.95 -17.42 -2.25
N LYS A 101 21.37 -18.68 -2.26
CA LYS A 101 22.22 -19.26 -3.31
C LYS A 101 21.38 -20.16 -4.21
N THR A 102 21.94 -20.58 -5.35
CA THR A 102 21.29 -21.49 -6.30
C THR A 102 20.75 -22.76 -5.63
N ARG A 103 21.46 -23.31 -4.64
CA ARG A 103 20.99 -24.47 -3.85
C ARG A 103 19.72 -24.19 -3.06
N ASN A 104 19.55 -22.98 -2.54
CA ASN A 104 18.38 -22.60 -1.75
C ASN A 104 17.14 -22.44 -2.64
N ILE A 105 17.35 -21.88 -3.84
CA ILE A 105 16.30 -21.73 -4.85
C ILE A 105 15.80 -23.10 -5.30
N ALA A 106 16.72 -24.05 -5.52
CA ALA A 106 16.36 -25.42 -5.90
C ALA A 106 15.63 -26.20 -4.79
N ASP A 107 15.83 -25.83 -3.53
CA ASP A 107 15.27 -26.51 -2.35
C ASP A 107 13.79 -26.17 -2.10
N ASP A 108 13.42 -24.89 -2.21
CA ASP A 108 12.04 -24.44 -1.93
C ASP A 108 11.23 -23.99 -3.16
N GLY A 109 11.89 -23.80 -4.32
CA GLY A 109 11.26 -23.37 -5.57
C GLY A 109 10.61 -21.98 -5.54
N ARG A 110 10.82 -21.18 -4.49
CA ARG A 110 10.20 -19.86 -4.35
C ARG A 110 10.91 -18.84 -5.23
N ASP A 111 10.16 -18.17 -6.08
CA ASP A 111 10.66 -17.34 -7.18
C ASP A 111 10.05 -15.94 -7.23
N GLY A 112 9.20 -15.57 -6.26
CA GLY A 112 8.51 -14.28 -6.23
C GLY A 112 9.44 -13.05 -6.15
N TYR A 113 8.86 -11.88 -6.38
CA TYR A 113 9.52 -10.60 -6.17
C TYR A 113 9.38 -10.16 -4.72
N LEU A 114 10.40 -9.47 -4.22
CA LEU A 114 10.43 -8.89 -2.87
C LEU A 114 10.71 -7.40 -2.96
N LEU A 115 9.76 -6.57 -2.55
CA LEU A 115 10.07 -5.19 -2.24
C LEU A 115 10.64 -5.14 -0.81
N LEU A 116 11.91 -4.80 -0.67
CA LEU A 116 12.56 -4.56 0.61
C LEU A 116 12.40 -3.08 0.97
N VAL A 117 12.04 -2.79 2.23
CA VAL A 117 12.01 -1.45 2.80
C VAL A 117 12.80 -1.47 4.10
N ASN A 118 13.79 -0.61 4.21
CA ASN A 118 14.60 -0.54 5.41
C ASN A 118 13.93 0.36 6.46
N ASP A 119 13.61 -0.18 7.62
CA ASP A 119 12.99 0.55 8.72
C ASP A 119 14.00 0.94 9.81
N GLY A 120 15.21 0.39 9.75
CA GLY A 120 16.29 0.60 10.72
C GLY A 120 17.16 1.81 10.39
N ASP A 121 18.00 2.19 11.36
CA ASP A 121 18.93 3.32 11.21
C ASP A 121 20.23 2.93 10.50
N THR A 122 20.51 1.63 10.33
CA THR A 122 21.63 1.11 9.57
C THR A 122 21.28 1.01 8.09
N ARG A 123 22.26 1.12 7.19
CA ARG A 123 22.04 0.84 5.76
C ARG A 123 21.99 -0.66 5.52
N LEU A 124 21.12 -1.07 4.60
CA LEU A 124 21.14 -2.38 3.98
C LEU A 124 21.70 -2.25 2.56
N SER A 125 22.55 -3.17 2.15
CA SER A 125 23.15 -3.19 0.82
C SER A 125 23.27 -4.59 0.29
N GLY A 126 23.17 -4.76 -1.01
CA GLY A 126 23.21 -6.06 -1.65
C GLY A 126 23.53 -6.00 -3.12
N VAL A 127 23.62 -7.16 -3.75
CA VAL A 127 23.89 -7.29 -5.18
C VAL A 127 22.89 -8.25 -5.79
N GLN A 128 22.30 -7.86 -6.91
CA GLN A 128 21.47 -8.74 -7.74
C GLN A 128 21.53 -8.31 -9.20
N THR A 129 21.47 -9.26 -10.15
CA THR A 129 21.62 -8.99 -11.60
C THR A 129 22.87 -8.18 -11.97
N GLY A 130 23.95 -8.29 -11.18
CA GLY A 130 25.17 -7.49 -11.37
C GLY A 130 25.04 -6.00 -11.01
N ARG A 131 23.94 -5.62 -10.34
CA ARG A 131 23.69 -4.26 -9.82
C ARG A 131 23.79 -4.27 -8.30
N ASP A 132 24.56 -3.33 -7.77
CA ASP A 132 24.60 -3.05 -6.33
C ASP A 132 23.41 -2.15 -5.96
N TYR A 133 22.77 -2.42 -4.82
CA TYR A 133 21.81 -1.52 -4.21
C TYR A 133 22.23 -1.18 -2.77
N SER A 134 21.87 0.02 -2.32
CA SER A 134 22.00 0.43 -0.93
C SER A 134 20.79 1.27 -0.53
N ILE A 135 20.14 0.87 0.56
CA ILE A 135 18.91 1.48 1.07
C ILE A 135 19.12 1.92 2.52
N GLY A 136 18.95 3.21 2.77
CA GLY A 136 18.87 3.81 4.10
C GLY A 136 17.46 3.74 4.67
N ARG A 137 17.26 4.35 5.84
CA ARG A 137 15.97 4.34 6.53
C ARG A 137 14.85 4.94 5.66
N GLY A 138 13.78 4.19 5.49
CA GLY A 138 12.59 4.56 4.72
C GLY A 138 12.71 4.37 3.21
N GLU A 139 13.91 4.04 2.71
CA GLU A 139 14.18 3.70 1.31
C GLU A 139 13.88 2.22 1.04
N GLY A 140 13.70 1.87 -0.23
CA GLY A 140 13.43 0.49 -0.63
C GLY A 140 14.14 0.05 -1.89
N ALA A 141 14.09 -1.25 -2.18
CA ALA A 141 14.61 -1.84 -3.40
C ALA A 141 13.78 -3.08 -3.76
N LEU A 142 13.52 -3.27 -5.06
CA LEU A 142 12.89 -4.49 -5.56
C LEU A 142 13.97 -5.52 -5.87
N VAL A 143 13.81 -6.75 -5.35
CA VAL A 143 14.67 -7.89 -5.64
C VAL A 143 13.83 -9.11 -6.06
N SER A 144 14.46 -10.12 -6.64
CA SER A 144 13.84 -11.38 -7.07
C SER A 144 14.35 -12.56 -6.22
N ALA A 145 13.47 -13.49 -5.88
CA ALA A 145 13.83 -14.76 -5.26
C ALA A 145 14.29 -15.84 -6.25
N SER A 146 14.08 -15.63 -7.56
CA SER A 146 14.46 -16.57 -8.63
C SER A 146 15.96 -16.62 -8.91
N GLU A 147 16.71 -15.67 -8.36
CA GLU A 147 18.15 -15.55 -8.55
C GLU A 147 18.86 -15.48 -7.21
N ALA A 148 20.18 -15.70 -7.25
CA ALA A 148 20.99 -15.51 -6.06
C ALA A 148 20.87 -14.06 -5.59
N LEU A 149 20.74 -13.88 -4.27
CA LEU A 149 20.68 -12.57 -3.65
C LEU A 149 21.59 -12.56 -2.42
N GLU A 150 22.24 -11.44 -2.21
CA GLU A 150 22.98 -11.17 -0.99
C GLU A 150 22.55 -9.82 -0.44
N MET A 151 22.34 -9.76 0.87
CA MET A 151 22.03 -8.54 1.59
C MET A 151 22.88 -8.50 2.86
N THR A 152 23.49 -7.35 3.10
CA THR A 152 24.34 -7.07 4.26
C THR A 152 23.88 -5.78 4.92
N GLY A 153 23.94 -5.74 6.25
CA GLY A 153 23.59 -4.58 7.06
C GLY A 153 24.59 -4.30 8.19
N GLY A 154 24.16 -3.48 9.14
CA GLY A 154 24.90 -3.21 10.37
C GLY A 154 24.75 -4.32 11.41
N ASP A 155 25.12 -4.05 12.66
CA ASP A 155 25.01 -5.02 13.75
C ASP A 155 23.57 -5.22 14.25
N ARG A 156 22.68 -4.27 13.99
CA ARG A 156 21.24 -4.36 14.20
C ARG A 156 20.52 -3.85 12.96
N ASN A 157 19.56 -4.60 12.45
CA ASN A 157 18.83 -4.26 11.24
C ASN A 157 17.33 -4.50 11.44
N VAL A 158 16.52 -3.68 10.80
CA VAL A 158 15.06 -3.81 10.76
C VAL A 158 14.60 -3.53 9.34
N TRP A 159 13.86 -4.44 8.73
CA TRP A 159 13.29 -4.23 7.42
C TRP A 159 11.93 -4.89 7.29
N THR A 160 11.12 -4.30 6.42
CA THR A 160 9.87 -4.88 5.95
C THR A 160 10.10 -5.43 4.54
N ASN A 161 9.44 -6.53 4.20
CA ASN A 161 9.36 -7.01 2.83
C ASN A 161 7.90 -7.23 2.40
N VAL A 162 7.64 -6.97 1.13
CA VAL A 162 6.39 -7.37 0.47
C VAL A 162 6.76 -8.41 -0.57
N VAL A 163 6.35 -9.66 -0.33
CA VAL A 163 6.54 -10.77 -1.25
C VAL A 163 5.33 -10.86 -2.17
N VAL A 164 5.59 -10.77 -3.48
CA VAL A 164 4.57 -10.86 -4.53
C VAL A 164 4.91 -12.05 -5.43
N PRO A 165 3.95 -12.96 -5.69
CA PRO A 165 4.14 -14.03 -6.65
C PRO A 165 4.59 -13.51 -8.02
N ARG A 166 5.49 -14.26 -8.67
CA ARG A 166 6.06 -13.91 -9.98
C ARG A 166 4.99 -13.61 -11.01
N GLU A 167 4.02 -14.51 -11.16
CA GLU A 167 2.91 -14.39 -12.11
C GLU A 167 2.13 -13.08 -11.94
N ILE A 168 1.89 -12.64 -10.70
CA ILE A 168 1.16 -11.39 -10.43
C ILE A 168 1.97 -10.18 -10.89
N MET A 169 3.27 -10.15 -10.60
CA MET A 169 4.14 -9.04 -11.01
C MET A 169 4.35 -8.98 -12.53
N GLU A 170 4.62 -10.12 -13.16
CA GLU A 170 4.89 -10.20 -14.61
C GLU A 170 3.63 -9.93 -15.44
N ASN A 171 2.45 -10.35 -14.96
CA ASN A 171 1.18 -9.98 -15.59
C ASN A 171 0.85 -8.49 -15.44
N ALA A 172 1.25 -7.87 -14.33
CA ALA A 172 0.99 -6.46 -14.07
C ALA A 172 1.97 -5.52 -14.80
N PHE A 173 3.24 -5.90 -14.89
CA PHE A 173 4.31 -5.06 -15.41
C PHE A 173 5.21 -5.81 -16.39
N ALA A 174 5.21 -5.36 -17.65
CA ALA A 174 6.23 -5.78 -18.60
C ALA A 174 7.61 -5.28 -18.13
N HIS A 175 8.64 -6.11 -18.25
CA HIS A 175 10.02 -5.77 -17.95
C HIS A 175 10.30 -5.33 -16.50
N VAL A 176 9.59 -5.90 -15.52
CA VAL A 176 9.83 -5.63 -14.10
C VAL A 176 11.26 -5.99 -13.66
N GLU A 177 11.89 -6.94 -14.34
CA GLU A 177 13.28 -7.35 -14.16
C GLU A 177 14.29 -6.21 -14.34
N ASP A 178 14.00 -5.23 -15.22
CA ASP A 178 14.88 -4.08 -15.46
C ASP A 178 14.96 -3.15 -14.23
N ARG A 179 13.97 -3.27 -13.33
CA ARG A 179 13.83 -2.45 -12.11
C ARG A 179 14.43 -3.12 -10.88
N LEU A 180 14.95 -4.33 -10.99
CA LEU A 180 15.62 -5.01 -9.89
C LEU A 180 16.87 -4.24 -9.43
N ALA A 181 17.13 -4.30 -8.12
CA ALA A 181 18.26 -3.67 -7.46
C ALA A 181 18.41 -2.16 -7.75
N LEU A 182 17.31 -1.47 -8.05
CA LEU A 182 17.27 -0.01 -8.06
C LEU A 182 16.81 0.52 -6.69
N THR A 183 17.52 1.53 -6.18
CA THR A 183 17.11 2.23 -4.95
C THR A 183 15.88 3.10 -5.23
N ILE A 184 14.84 2.90 -4.43
CA ILE A 184 13.65 3.72 -4.35
C ILE A 184 13.85 4.71 -3.20
N GLY A 185 14.00 5.98 -3.54
CA GLY A 185 14.31 7.04 -2.58
C GLY A 185 13.19 7.29 -1.57
N VAL A 186 13.55 7.84 -0.42
CA VAL A 186 12.63 8.14 0.70
C VAL A 186 11.52 9.14 0.30
N ASP A 187 11.80 10.02 -0.66
CA ASP A 187 10.86 11.02 -1.17
C ASP A 187 9.86 10.46 -2.20
N ASN A 188 9.92 9.15 -2.50
CA ASN A 188 8.98 8.51 -3.41
C ASN A 188 7.59 8.41 -2.77
N GLU A 189 6.64 9.21 -3.27
CA GLU A 189 5.26 9.28 -2.77
C GLU A 189 4.55 7.92 -2.81
N ALA A 190 4.76 7.12 -3.86
CA ALA A 190 4.12 5.80 -3.99
C ALA A 190 4.65 4.81 -2.95
N LEU A 191 5.95 4.85 -2.63
CA LEU A 191 6.53 4.06 -1.55
C LEU A 191 5.97 4.49 -0.18
N ASP A 192 5.82 5.79 0.07
CA ASP A 192 5.18 6.28 1.32
C ASP A 192 3.73 5.82 1.45
N MET A 193 2.95 5.93 0.37
CA MET A 193 1.57 5.42 0.32
C MET A 193 1.51 3.91 0.58
N LEU A 194 2.40 3.14 -0.04
CA LEU A 194 2.48 1.69 0.16
C LEU A 194 2.77 1.33 1.61
N LYS A 195 3.78 1.96 2.22
CA LYS A 195 4.13 1.76 3.64
C LYS A 195 2.94 2.01 4.56
N ARG A 196 2.22 3.13 4.35
CA ARG A 196 1.02 3.47 5.13
C ARG A 196 -0.11 2.46 4.92
N TYR A 197 -0.33 2.03 3.68
CA TYR A 197 -1.38 1.07 3.36
C TYR A 197 -1.09 -0.31 3.97
N CYS A 198 0.13 -0.82 3.83
CA CYS A 198 0.56 -2.05 4.49
C CYS A 198 0.43 -1.95 6.00
N GLY A 199 0.89 -0.85 6.62
CA GLY A 199 0.74 -0.64 8.06
C GLY A 199 -0.73 -0.59 8.52
N PHE A 200 -1.63 -0.03 7.71
CA PHE A 200 -3.07 -0.06 7.98
C PHE A 200 -3.63 -1.49 7.94
N LEU A 201 -3.22 -2.29 6.95
CA LEU A 201 -3.66 -3.68 6.82
C LEU A 201 -3.12 -4.58 7.94
N GLU A 202 -1.88 -4.37 8.38
CA GLU A 202 -1.28 -5.12 9.49
C GLU A 202 -1.87 -4.78 10.86
N ALA A 203 -2.29 -3.52 11.06
CA ALA A 203 -2.93 -3.08 12.31
C ALA A 203 -4.43 -3.45 12.38
N GLY A 204 -5.05 -3.69 11.22
CA GLY A 204 -6.47 -4.01 11.09
C GLY A 204 -6.80 -5.49 11.33
N PRO A 205 -8.09 -5.84 11.43
CA PRO A 205 -8.52 -7.23 11.44
C PRO A 205 -8.27 -7.90 10.09
N ALA A 206 -8.22 -9.23 10.10
CA ALA A 206 -8.20 -10.04 8.90
C ALA A 206 -9.30 -9.63 7.89
N LEU A 207 -8.91 -9.33 6.65
CA LEU A 207 -9.81 -9.23 5.51
C LEU A 207 -10.42 -10.62 5.21
N LEU A 208 -11.74 -10.73 5.38
CA LEU A 208 -12.48 -11.97 5.11
C LEU A 208 -13.26 -11.93 3.79
N LEU A 209 -13.51 -10.73 3.25
CA LEU A 209 -14.27 -10.54 2.02
C LEU A 209 -13.34 -10.67 0.81
N PRO A 210 -13.59 -11.60 -0.13
CA PRO A 210 -12.73 -11.82 -1.30
C PRO A 210 -12.48 -10.55 -2.13
N ASP A 211 -13.51 -9.74 -2.35
CA ASP A 211 -13.40 -8.51 -3.14
C ASP A 211 -12.46 -7.47 -2.48
N LEU A 212 -12.46 -7.39 -1.14
CA LEU A 212 -11.55 -6.52 -0.41
C LEU A 212 -10.11 -7.05 -0.44
N VAL A 213 -9.93 -8.37 -0.39
CA VAL A 213 -8.62 -9.00 -0.54
C VAL A 213 -8.05 -8.71 -1.92
N ALA A 214 -8.85 -8.92 -2.98
CA ALA A 214 -8.45 -8.63 -4.36
C ALA A 214 -8.08 -7.14 -4.53
N HIS A 215 -8.91 -6.22 -4.03
CA HIS A 215 -8.63 -4.79 -4.09
C HIS A 215 -7.34 -4.41 -3.34
N ALA A 216 -7.09 -5.01 -2.17
CA ALA A 216 -5.85 -4.79 -1.42
C ALA A 216 -4.63 -5.30 -2.17
N THR A 217 -4.72 -6.49 -2.77
CA THR A 217 -3.66 -7.06 -3.60
C THR A 217 -3.36 -6.15 -4.80
N GLU A 218 -4.37 -5.74 -5.56
CA GLU A 218 -4.22 -4.84 -6.70
C GLU A 218 -3.58 -3.51 -6.29
N THR A 219 -4.05 -2.91 -5.18
CA THR A 219 -3.52 -1.64 -4.68
C THR A 219 -2.04 -1.75 -4.30
N ILE A 220 -1.64 -2.84 -3.63
CA ILE A 220 -0.23 -3.08 -3.28
C ILE A 220 0.63 -3.23 -4.53
N VAL A 221 0.20 -4.05 -5.49
CA VAL A 221 0.93 -4.28 -6.74
C VAL A 221 1.07 -2.97 -7.53
N ASP A 222 -0.01 -2.19 -7.64
CA ASP A 222 0.00 -0.89 -8.32
C ASP A 222 0.98 0.10 -7.70
N LEU A 223 1.02 0.18 -6.38
CA LEU A 223 1.95 1.06 -5.68
C LEU A 223 3.40 0.59 -5.81
N ILE A 224 3.67 -0.72 -5.86
CA ILE A 224 5.01 -1.26 -6.18
C ILE A 224 5.41 -0.84 -7.59
N GLY A 225 4.52 -0.96 -8.58
CA GLY A 225 4.78 -0.55 -9.96
C GLY A 225 5.07 0.94 -10.11
N LEU A 226 4.36 1.79 -9.36
CA LEU A 226 4.61 3.24 -9.30
C LEU A 226 5.92 3.56 -8.59
N ALA A 227 6.20 2.91 -7.46
CA ALA A 227 7.40 3.15 -6.67
C ALA A 227 8.69 2.75 -7.42
N THR A 228 8.64 1.65 -8.17
CA THR A 228 9.77 1.12 -8.94
C THR A 228 9.92 1.75 -10.33
N GLY A 229 8.91 2.50 -10.79
CA GLY A 229 8.84 2.99 -12.17
C GLY A 229 8.64 1.88 -13.21
N ALA A 230 8.31 0.65 -12.80
CA ALA A 230 8.06 -0.49 -13.70
C ALA A 230 6.89 -0.23 -14.67
N LYS A 231 5.99 0.71 -14.33
CA LYS A 231 4.95 1.16 -15.24
C LYS A 231 5.51 1.83 -16.54
N GLY A 232 6.73 2.38 -16.56
CA GLY A 232 7.31 3.02 -17.75
C GLY A 232 6.45 4.16 -18.33
N GLU A 233 6.89 4.81 -19.42
CA GLU A 233 6.17 5.94 -20.07
C GLU A 233 4.78 5.54 -20.63
N ILE A 234 4.58 4.26 -20.98
CA ILE A 234 3.30 3.77 -21.53
C ILE A 234 2.27 3.49 -20.42
N ALA A 235 2.67 2.99 -19.24
CA ALA A 235 1.75 2.96 -18.08
C ALA A 235 1.84 4.21 -17.21
N GLU A 236 2.65 5.21 -17.56
CA GLU A 236 2.41 6.60 -17.19
C GLU A 236 1.07 7.04 -17.77
N LEU A 237 0.71 6.74 -19.02
CA LEU A 237 -0.62 7.09 -19.55
C LEU A 237 -1.79 6.35 -18.86
N ALA A 238 -1.60 5.13 -18.38
CA ALA A 238 -2.63 4.35 -17.68
C ALA A 238 -2.70 4.63 -16.16
N GLY A 239 -1.54 4.78 -15.52
CA GLY A 239 -1.40 5.19 -14.12
C GLY A 239 -1.71 6.67 -13.90
N VAL A 240 -1.40 7.54 -14.87
CA VAL A 240 -1.90 8.92 -14.91
C VAL A 240 -3.39 8.91 -15.16
N ARG A 241 -3.98 8.01 -15.95
CA ARG A 241 -5.47 7.90 -16.01
C ARG A 241 -6.07 7.44 -14.69
N GLY A 242 -5.50 6.45 -14.01
CA GLY A 242 -5.97 6.00 -12.69
C GLY A 242 -5.82 7.07 -11.60
N LEU A 243 -4.66 7.74 -11.56
CA LEU A 243 -4.37 8.83 -10.64
C LEU A 243 -5.15 10.11 -10.99
N ARG A 244 -5.31 10.45 -12.27
CA ARG A 244 -6.19 11.55 -12.72
C ARG A 244 -7.63 11.24 -12.40
N ALA A 245 -8.11 10.00 -12.59
CA ALA A 245 -9.45 9.59 -12.19
C ALA A 245 -9.63 9.66 -10.66
N ALA A 246 -8.67 9.19 -9.86
CA ALA A 246 -8.70 9.30 -8.40
C ALA A 246 -8.66 10.76 -7.93
N ARG A 247 -7.81 11.60 -8.54
CA ARG A 247 -7.72 13.05 -8.26
C ARG A 247 -8.98 13.79 -8.70
N LEU A 248 -9.56 13.43 -9.85
CA LEU A 248 -10.83 13.97 -10.33
C LEU A 248 -11.96 13.58 -9.36
N GLN A 249 -12.03 12.33 -8.90
CA GLN A 249 -12.99 11.92 -7.90
C GLN A 249 -12.81 12.68 -6.58
N ALA A 250 -11.57 12.90 -6.12
CA ALA A 250 -11.29 13.70 -4.93
C ALA A 250 -11.71 15.17 -5.10
N ILE A 251 -11.48 15.77 -6.28
CA ILE A 251 -11.96 17.11 -6.64
C ILE A 251 -13.49 17.15 -6.60
N LEU A 252 -14.16 16.25 -7.32
CA LEU A 252 -15.62 16.18 -7.37
C LEU A 252 -16.23 15.96 -5.99
N GLN A 253 -15.60 15.13 -5.15
CA GLN A 253 -16.06 14.90 -3.78
C GLN A 253 -15.89 16.16 -2.92
N THR A 254 -14.73 16.82 -3.00
CA THR A 254 -14.50 18.09 -2.29
C THR A 254 -15.50 19.16 -2.73
N MET A 255 -15.88 19.20 -4.02
CA MET A 255 -16.94 20.07 -4.51
C MET A 255 -18.30 19.71 -3.89
N ARG A 256 -18.67 18.42 -3.84
CA ARG A 256 -19.91 17.95 -3.18
C ARG A 256 -19.98 18.25 -1.69
N ASP A 257 -18.84 18.29 -1.01
CA ASP A 257 -18.81 18.55 0.42
C ASP A 257 -18.91 20.06 0.73
N ASN A 258 -18.51 20.91 -0.22
CA ASN A 258 -18.37 22.36 0.02
C ASN A 258 -19.23 23.24 -0.91
N PHE A 259 -20.04 22.68 -1.82
CA PHE A 259 -20.75 23.45 -2.86
C PHE A 259 -21.66 24.56 -2.32
N ALA A 260 -22.16 24.42 -1.09
CA ALA A 260 -23.04 25.40 -0.47
C ALA A 260 -22.29 26.66 0.01
N ASP A 261 -20.97 26.60 0.14
CA ASP A 261 -20.15 27.78 0.47
C ASP A 261 -20.12 28.75 -0.73
N PRO A 262 -20.60 30.00 -0.58
CA PRO A 262 -20.55 31.00 -1.64
C PRO A 262 -19.12 31.34 -2.11
N GLY A 263 -18.12 31.18 -1.24
CA GLY A 263 -16.71 31.47 -1.50
C GLY A 263 -15.91 30.33 -2.15
N ILE A 264 -16.54 29.19 -2.42
CA ILE A 264 -15.85 28.04 -3.01
C ILE A 264 -15.25 28.39 -4.38
N SER A 265 -13.98 28.05 -4.57
CA SER A 265 -13.24 28.29 -5.81
C SER A 265 -12.32 27.13 -6.14
N ALA A 266 -11.93 27.03 -7.42
CA ALA A 266 -10.94 26.04 -7.85
C ALA A 266 -9.60 26.20 -7.12
N GLN A 267 -9.18 27.44 -6.83
CA GLN A 267 -7.98 27.73 -6.02
C GLN A 267 -8.07 27.12 -4.62
N HIS A 268 -9.22 27.27 -3.95
CA HIS A 268 -9.42 26.75 -2.61
C HIS A 268 -9.34 25.22 -2.58
N ILE A 269 -9.97 24.54 -3.55
CA ILE A 269 -9.90 23.08 -3.68
C ILE A 269 -8.47 22.63 -3.99
N ALA A 270 -7.80 23.33 -4.91
CA ALA A 270 -6.42 23.04 -5.28
C ALA A 270 -5.49 23.07 -4.06
N GLN A 271 -5.59 24.10 -3.21
CA GLN A 271 -4.80 24.20 -1.98
C GLN A 271 -5.08 23.05 -1.01
N ARG A 272 -6.35 22.69 -0.78
CA ARG A 272 -6.71 21.58 0.13
C ARG A 272 -6.18 20.23 -0.34
N LEU A 273 -6.17 20.00 -1.65
CA LEU A 273 -5.71 18.75 -2.26
C LEU A 273 -4.22 18.78 -2.65
N ARG A 274 -3.49 19.86 -2.32
CA ARG A 274 -2.08 20.08 -2.70
C ARG A 274 -1.85 19.96 -4.22
N LEU A 275 -2.80 20.47 -5.01
CA LEU A 275 -2.75 20.55 -6.47
C LEU A 275 -2.59 22.00 -6.93
N SER A 276 -2.25 22.20 -8.19
CA SER A 276 -2.34 23.52 -8.82
C SER A 276 -3.76 23.79 -9.32
N ALA A 277 -4.20 25.05 -9.29
CA ALA A 277 -5.53 25.43 -9.82
C ALA A 277 -5.68 25.12 -11.31
N ARG A 278 -4.60 25.29 -12.08
CA ARG A 278 -4.53 24.91 -13.50
C ARG A 278 -4.85 23.43 -13.69
N TYR A 279 -4.30 22.57 -12.84
CA TYR A 279 -4.50 21.12 -12.92
C TYR A 279 -5.90 20.69 -12.49
N VAL A 280 -6.52 21.39 -11.53
CA VAL A 280 -7.95 21.18 -11.18
C VAL A 280 -8.85 21.49 -12.38
N HIS A 281 -8.61 22.60 -13.08
CA HIS A 281 -9.36 22.94 -14.28
C HIS A 281 -9.17 21.91 -15.40
N ASP A 282 -7.93 21.48 -15.63
CA ASP A 282 -7.57 20.46 -16.62
C ASP A 282 -8.33 19.14 -16.37
N LEU A 283 -8.36 18.65 -15.12
CA LEU A 283 -9.11 17.45 -14.75
C LEU A 283 -10.62 17.60 -14.93
N LEU A 284 -11.18 18.76 -14.59
CA LEU A 284 -12.63 18.98 -14.74
C LEU A 284 -13.06 19.04 -16.21
N GLN A 285 -12.20 19.46 -17.14
CA GLN A 285 -12.51 19.42 -18.57
C GLN A 285 -12.84 18.01 -19.06
N GLU A 286 -12.26 16.97 -18.45
CA GLU A 286 -12.54 15.56 -18.80
C GLU A 286 -14.01 15.17 -18.52
N THR A 287 -14.70 15.90 -17.64
CA THR A 287 -16.12 15.68 -17.36
C THR A 287 -17.05 16.35 -18.37
N GLY A 288 -16.52 17.16 -19.27
CA GLY A 288 -17.29 17.99 -20.20
C GLY A 288 -17.99 19.18 -19.52
N SER A 289 -17.62 19.53 -18.28
CA SER A 289 -18.21 20.65 -17.54
C SER A 289 -17.15 21.41 -16.75
N SER A 290 -17.27 22.74 -16.76
CA SER A 290 -16.44 23.64 -15.97
C SER A 290 -16.74 23.53 -14.47
N PHE A 291 -15.81 24.03 -13.66
CA PHE A 291 -15.99 24.12 -12.20
C PHE A 291 -17.31 24.82 -11.82
N ALA A 292 -17.62 25.95 -12.46
CA ALA A 292 -18.81 26.74 -12.15
C ALA A 292 -20.10 25.97 -12.51
N GLU A 293 -20.10 25.20 -13.59
CA GLU A 293 -21.24 24.37 -13.99
C GLU A 293 -21.50 23.23 -13.02
N HIS A 294 -20.44 22.55 -12.55
CA HIS A 294 -20.57 21.52 -11.51
C HIS A 294 -21.14 22.07 -10.21
N ILE A 295 -20.63 23.20 -9.72
CA ILE A 295 -21.17 23.85 -8.53
C ILE A 295 -22.63 24.27 -8.77
N LEU A 296 -22.94 24.88 -9.91
CA LEU A 296 -24.30 25.27 -10.25
C LEU A 296 -25.25 24.07 -10.23
N GLU A 297 -24.89 22.95 -10.85
CA GLU A 297 -25.71 21.74 -10.88
C GLU A 297 -25.92 21.18 -9.47
N LEU A 298 -24.87 21.08 -8.64
CA LEU A 298 -24.97 20.62 -7.25
C LEU A 298 -25.93 21.50 -6.43
N ARG A 299 -25.82 22.83 -6.57
CA ARG A 299 -26.69 23.80 -5.90
C ARG A 299 -28.14 23.70 -6.38
N LEU A 300 -28.36 23.57 -7.70
CA LEU A 300 -29.69 23.40 -8.29
C LEU A 300 -30.36 22.09 -7.84
N GLN A 301 -29.61 20.99 -7.83
CA GLN A 301 -30.08 19.69 -7.38
C GLN A 301 -30.43 19.71 -5.88
N ARG A 302 -29.62 20.37 -5.04
CA ARG A 302 -29.92 20.58 -3.62
C ARG A 302 -31.23 21.36 -3.45
N ALA A 303 -31.39 22.49 -4.16
CA ALA A 303 -32.59 23.30 -4.09
C ALA A 303 -33.83 22.53 -4.55
N HIS A 304 -33.74 21.79 -5.66
CA HIS A 304 -34.84 20.98 -6.18
C HIS A 304 -35.27 19.90 -5.19
N ARG A 305 -34.32 19.21 -4.55
CA ARG A 305 -34.63 18.24 -3.47
C ARG A 305 -35.32 18.91 -2.28
N MET A 306 -34.83 20.08 -1.86
CA MET A 306 -35.43 20.82 -0.75
C MET A 306 -36.85 21.30 -1.07
N LEU A 307 -37.10 21.76 -2.30
CA LEU A 307 -38.42 22.21 -2.74
C LEU A 307 -39.45 21.08 -2.77
N ARG A 308 -39.05 19.86 -3.14
CA ARG A 308 -39.93 18.70 -3.22
C ARG A 308 -40.15 17.99 -1.88
N ASP A 309 -39.38 18.33 -0.85
CA ASP A 309 -39.54 17.76 0.49
C ASP A 309 -40.56 18.59 1.28
N ARG A 310 -41.70 17.97 1.59
CA ARG A 310 -42.82 18.57 2.33
C ARG A 310 -42.42 19.17 3.69
N ARG A 311 -41.32 18.71 4.27
CA ARG A 311 -40.78 19.28 5.52
C ARG A 311 -40.38 20.76 5.36
N ASN A 312 -40.09 21.19 4.13
CA ASN A 312 -39.66 22.55 3.80
C ASN A 312 -40.79 23.43 3.24
N ASP A 313 -42.06 23.00 3.27
CA ASP A 313 -43.19 23.73 2.68
C ASP A 313 -43.36 25.14 3.24
N ARG A 314 -42.92 25.36 4.48
CA ARG A 314 -42.98 26.67 5.17
C ARG A 314 -41.80 27.58 4.84
N MET A 315 -40.71 27.05 4.29
CA MET A 315 -39.52 27.83 3.95
C MET A 315 -39.75 28.63 2.67
N ARG A 316 -39.32 29.89 2.65
CA ARG A 316 -39.40 30.73 1.45
C ARG A 316 -38.43 30.21 0.40
N VAL A 317 -38.79 30.32 -0.88
CA VAL A 317 -37.90 29.94 -2.00
C VAL A 317 -36.55 30.67 -1.91
N SER A 318 -36.54 31.93 -1.47
CA SER A 318 -35.31 32.70 -1.25
C SER A 318 -34.39 32.06 -0.19
N GLU A 319 -34.95 31.50 0.88
CA GLU A 319 -34.19 30.82 1.93
C GLU A 319 -33.60 29.50 1.41
N ILE A 320 -34.38 28.75 0.63
CA ILE A 320 -33.90 27.51 -0.01
C ILE A 320 -32.75 27.82 -0.98
N ALA A 321 -32.84 28.91 -1.74
CA ALA A 321 -31.78 29.36 -2.63
C ALA A 321 -30.49 29.66 -1.85
N LEU A 322 -30.59 30.44 -0.77
CA LEU A 322 -29.46 30.78 0.10
C LEU A 322 -28.82 29.53 0.74
N LEU A 323 -29.63 28.63 1.31
CA LEU A 323 -29.15 27.37 1.90
C LEU A 323 -28.56 26.39 0.88
N SER A 324 -28.93 26.54 -0.38
CA SER A 324 -28.35 25.79 -1.47
C SER A 324 -27.08 26.45 -2.03
N GLY A 325 -26.63 27.58 -1.46
CA GLY A 325 -25.38 28.25 -1.82
C GLY A 325 -25.48 29.36 -2.88
N PHE A 326 -26.69 29.79 -3.25
CA PHE A 326 -26.86 30.95 -4.14
C PHE A 326 -26.78 32.26 -3.37
N SER A 327 -25.96 33.20 -3.82
CA SER A 327 -25.92 34.58 -3.29
C SER A 327 -26.93 35.52 -3.94
N ASP A 328 -27.51 35.13 -5.08
CA ASP A 328 -28.49 35.93 -5.84
C ASP A 328 -29.72 35.07 -6.20
N VAL A 329 -30.88 35.46 -5.68
CA VAL A 329 -32.17 34.76 -5.87
C VAL A 329 -32.69 34.90 -7.30
N SER A 330 -32.44 36.01 -7.97
CA SER A 330 -32.84 36.24 -9.37
C SER A 330 -32.03 35.35 -10.31
N TYR A 331 -30.73 35.20 -10.07
CA TYR A 331 -29.87 34.26 -10.79
C TYR A 331 -30.33 32.81 -10.57
N PHE A 332 -30.59 32.43 -9.31
CA PHE A 332 -31.15 31.13 -8.97
C PHE A 332 -32.43 30.81 -9.77
N ASN A 333 -33.43 31.70 -9.75
CA ASN A 333 -34.70 31.50 -10.45
C ASN A 333 -34.51 31.25 -11.95
N ARG A 334 -33.61 32.01 -12.60
CA ARG A 334 -33.31 31.86 -14.03
C ARG A 334 -32.66 30.50 -14.32
N CYS A 335 -31.65 30.12 -13.55
CA CYS A 335 -30.94 28.85 -13.73
C CYS A 335 -31.82 27.64 -13.42
N PHE A 336 -32.65 27.71 -12.37
CA PHE A 336 -33.58 26.65 -12.01
C PHE A 336 -34.60 26.40 -13.11
N ARG A 337 -35.25 27.46 -13.63
CA ARG A 337 -36.21 27.33 -14.74
C ARG A 337 -35.56 26.76 -15.99
N ARG A 338 -34.33 27.19 -16.31
CA ARG A 338 -33.57 26.65 -17.44
C ARG A 338 -33.29 25.16 -17.28
N ARG A 339 -32.94 24.71 -16.07
CA ARG A 339 -32.50 23.34 -15.80
C ARG A 339 -33.66 22.34 -15.64
N PHE A 340 -34.78 22.74 -15.06
CA PHE A 340 -35.91 21.86 -14.70
C PHE A 340 -37.21 22.15 -15.46
N GLY A 341 -37.25 23.20 -16.29
CA GLY A 341 -38.41 23.54 -17.12
C GLY A 341 -39.55 24.27 -16.40
N SER A 342 -39.52 24.37 -15.06
CA SER A 342 -40.54 25.05 -14.25
C SER A 342 -39.92 26.05 -13.26
N THR A 343 -40.73 26.94 -12.69
CA THR A 343 -40.25 27.86 -11.64
C THR A 343 -40.07 27.10 -10.32
N PRO A 344 -39.20 27.56 -9.40
CA PRO A 344 -39.05 26.94 -8.09
C PRO A 344 -40.37 26.78 -7.30
N ASN A 345 -41.28 27.76 -7.42
CA ASN A 345 -42.61 27.67 -6.79
C ASN A 345 -43.49 26.58 -7.42
N ALA A 346 -43.41 26.39 -8.74
CA ALA A 346 -44.20 25.37 -9.43
C ALA A 346 -43.65 23.95 -9.21
N ALA A 347 -42.36 23.83 -8.85
CA ALA A 347 -41.71 22.56 -8.55
C ALA A 347 -41.88 22.10 -7.09
N ARG A 348 -42.51 22.93 -6.24
CA ARG A 348 -42.81 22.63 -4.85
C ARG A 348 -43.99 21.66 -4.73
#